data_AF-A0A9D8SIP2-F1
#
_entry.id   AF-A0A9D8SIP2-F1
#
_cell.length_a   1.000
_cell.length_b   1.000
_cell.length_c   1.000
_cell.angle_alpha   90.00
_cell.angle_beta   90.00
_cell.angle_gamma   90.00
#
_symmetry.space_group_name_H-M   'P 1'
#
loop_
_entity.id
_entity.type
_entity.pdbx_description
1 polymer ?
#
loop_
_entity_poly.entity_id
_entity_poly.type
_entity_poly.pdbx_seq_one_letter_code
_entity_poly.pdbx_strand_id
1 'polypeptide(L)'
;MNFEFFFFLIFMSVISFAVAFLAYAMVVRCMGKESTLSRWTQIICIPACVIFFDFICIASGEYKYWVGSLPLLGIGGILLYYYFIKGEPILNEQTPSQAAAAQNQVLEPKKFSKKSQRIHEARKKRGGR
;
A
#
# COMPACT_ATOMS: atom_id res chain seq x y z
N MET A 1 -22.90 -2.71 27.35
CA MET A 1 -23.02 -2.62 25.88
C MET A 1 -23.54 -3.95 25.35
N ASN A 2 -24.46 -3.96 24.40
CA ASN A 2 -24.93 -5.21 23.79
C ASN A 2 -23.81 -5.82 22.94
N PHE A 3 -23.51 -7.12 23.12
CA PHE A 3 -22.44 -7.81 22.39
C PHE A 3 -22.62 -7.73 20.86
N GLU A 4 -23.85 -7.72 20.37
CA GLU A 4 -24.17 -7.58 18.95
C GLU A 4 -23.69 -6.24 18.37
N PHE A 5 -23.87 -5.15 19.11
CA PHE A 5 -23.38 -3.82 18.69
C PHE A 5 -21.85 -3.75 18.70
N PHE A 6 -21.20 -4.43 19.65
CA PHE A 6 -19.75 -4.51 19.71
C PHE A 6 -19.17 -5.25 18.48
N PHE A 7 -19.72 -6.42 18.13
CA PHE A 7 -19.31 -7.14 16.93
C PHE A 7 -19.61 -6.38 15.65
N PHE A 8 -20.73 -5.67 15.58
CA PHE A 8 -21.06 -4.81 14.45
C PHE A 8 -20.01 -3.69 14.27
N LEU A 9 -19.56 -3.07 15.35
CA LEU A 9 -18.56 -2.01 15.31
C LEU A 9 -17.18 -2.52 14.88
N ILE A 10 -16.78 -3.71 15.36
CA ILE A 10 -15.57 -4.39 14.88
C ILE A 10 -15.70 -4.77 13.40
N PHE A 11 -16.85 -5.31 12.99
CA PHE A 11 -17.10 -5.71 11.62
C PHE A 11 -16.99 -4.52 10.66
N MET A 12 -17.61 -3.38 11.00
CA MET A 12 -17.49 -2.15 10.21
C MET A 12 -16.06 -1.64 10.11
N SER A 13 -15.26 -1.72 11.19
CA SER A 13 -13.86 -1.27 11.13
C SER A 13 -13.01 -2.15 10.21
N VAL A 14 -13.21 -3.47 10.24
CA VAL A 14 -12.54 -4.41 9.32
C VAL A 14 -12.96 -4.16 7.87
N ILE A 15 -14.24 -3.89 7.62
CA ILE A 15 -14.75 -3.58 6.27
C ILE A 15 -14.16 -2.29 5.74
N SER A 16 -14.19 -1.23 6.55
CA SER A 16 -13.65 0.08 6.19
C SER A 16 -12.18 -0.04 5.79
N PHE A 17 -11.40 -0.82 6.55
CA PHE A 17 -10.03 -1.18 6.22
C PHE A 17 -9.94 -1.95 4.89
N ALA A 18 -10.75 -2.99 4.69
CA ALA A 18 -10.75 -3.78 3.47
C ALA A 18 -11.07 -2.94 2.22
N VAL A 19 -12.07 -2.05 2.30
CA VAL A 19 -12.44 -1.13 1.22
C VAL A 19 -11.29 -0.17 0.93
N ALA A 20 -10.61 0.35 1.95
CA ALA A 20 -9.45 1.24 1.76
C ALA A 20 -8.32 0.54 0.99
N PHE A 21 -8.02 -0.72 1.32
CA PHE A 21 -7.03 -1.52 0.61
C PHE A 21 -7.42 -1.78 -0.84
N LEU A 22 -8.68 -2.11 -1.09
CA LEU A 22 -9.17 -2.37 -2.44
C LEU A 22 -9.16 -1.10 -3.30
N ALA A 23 -9.60 0.03 -2.74
CA ALA A 23 -9.56 1.34 -3.39
C ALA A 23 -8.11 1.76 -3.69
N TYR A 24 -7.21 1.59 -2.74
CA TYR A 24 -5.78 1.83 -2.95
C TYR A 24 -5.21 0.97 -4.08
N ALA A 25 -5.48 -0.34 -4.06
CA ALA A 25 -5.02 -1.26 -5.09
C ALA A 25 -5.52 -0.84 -6.48
N MET A 26 -6.79 -0.42 -6.59
CA MET A 26 -7.37 0.09 -7.83
C MET A 26 -6.69 1.37 -8.30
N VAL A 27 -6.48 2.35 -7.41
CA VAL A 27 -5.82 3.62 -7.79
C VAL A 27 -4.39 3.37 -8.25
N VAL A 28 -3.62 2.52 -7.55
CA VAL A 28 -2.26 2.15 -7.95
C VAL A 28 -2.26 1.41 -9.28
N ARG A 29 -3.24 0.53 -9.53
CA ARG A 29 -3.35 -0.23 -10.77
C ARG A 29 -3.67 0.66 -11.98
N CYS A 30 -4.47 1.71 -11.79
CA CYS A 30 -4.91 2.61 -12.86
C CYS A 30 -3.94 3.79 -13.12
N MET A 31 -3.36 4.39 -12.08
CA MET A 31 -2.59 5.65 -12.20
C MET A 31 -1.09 5.49 -11.88
N GLY A 32 -0.65 4.31 -11.46
CA GLY A 32 0.74 4.06 -11.06
C GLY A 32 1.08 4.62 -9.68
N LYS A 33 2.25 4.24 -9.14
CA LYS A 33 2.66 4.55 -7.75
C LYS A 33 3.27 5.94 -7.55
N GLU A 34 3.89 6.49 -8.58
CA GLU A 34 4.79 7.66 -8.47
C GLU A 34 4.21 8.96 -9.06
N SER A 35 3.01 8.92 -9.65
CA SER A 35 2.40 10.14 -10.19
C SER A 35 1.86 11.03 -9.07
N THR A 36 2.18 12.32 -9.11
CA THR A 36 1.59 13.33 -8.20
C THR A 36 0.06 13.28 -8.22
N LEU A 37 -0.54 13.00 -9.38
CA LEU A 37 -1.97 12.80 -9.55
C LEU A 37 -2.48 11.59 -8.73
N SER A 38 -1.75 10.47 -8.74
CA SER A 38 -2.09 9.26 -7.99
C SER A 38 -2.11 9.52 -6.48
N ARG A 39 -1.15 10.30 -5.95
CA ARG A 39 -1.14 10.69 -4.54
C ARG A 39 -2.35 11.53 -4.16
N TRP A 40 -2.69 12.54 -4.96
CA TRP A 40 -3.88 13.38 -4.72
C TRP A 40 -5.17 12.57 -4.83
N THR A 41 -5.27 11.68 -5.81
CA THR A 41 -6.41 10.79 -5.95
C THR A 41 -6.51 9.82 -4.78
N GLN A 42 -5.40 9.27 -4.25
CA GLN A 42 -5.45 8.42 -3.06
C GLN A 42 -5.99 9.19 -1.83
N ILE A 43 -5.54 10.43 -1.63
CA ILE A 43 -5.94 11.27 -0.49
C ILE A 43 -7.45 11.55 -0.50
N ILE A 44 -8.05 11.72 -1.68
CA ILE A 44 -9.48 12.09 -1.81
C ILE A 44 -10.35 10.86 -2.05
N CYS A 45 -9.96 9.99 -2.98
CA CYS A 45 -10.77 8.88 -3.47
C CYS A 45 -10.86 7.75 -2.44
N ILE A 46 -9.78 7.42 -1.71
CA ILE A 46 -9.82 6.35 -0.70
C ILE A 46 -10.84 6.67 0.40
N PRO A 47 -10.75 7.81 1.12
CA PRO A 47 -11.74 8.12 2.16
C PRO A 47 -13.14 8.28 1.58
N ALA A 48 -13.29 8.84 0.38
CA ALA A 48 -14.61 8.90 -0.28
C ALA A 48 -15.20 7.50 -0.51
N CYS A 49 -14.43 6.56 -1.07
CA CYS A 49 -14.87 5.18 -1.31
C CYS A 49 -15.25 4.47 0.00
N VAL A 50 -14.48 4.66 1.05
CA VAL A 50 -14.77 4.10 2.39
C VAL A 50 -16.11 4.64 2.90
N ILE A 51 -16.30 5.95 2.90
CA ILE A 51 -17.52 6.60 3.38
C ILE A 51 -18.74 6.12 2.58
N PHE A 52 -18.64 6.11 1.24
CA PHE A 52 -19.74 5.63 0.39
C PHE A 52 -20.10 4.18 0.68
N PHE A 53 -19.11 3.31 0.87
CA PHE A 53 -19.35 1.90 1.15
C PHE A 53 -19.95 1.69 2.55
N ASP A 54 -19.48 2.42 3.55
CA ASP A 54 -20.02 2.38 4.91
C ASP A 54 -21.51 2.79 4.92
N PHE A 55 -21.86 3.84 4.16
CA PHE A 55 -23.27 4.24 3.98
C PHE A 55 -24.11 3.14 3.32
N ILE A 56 -23.59 2.48 2.28
CA ILE A 56 -24.27 1.35 1.62
C ILE A 56 -24.48 0.21 2.62
N CYS A 57 -23.48 -0.10 3.43
CA CYS A 57 -23.54 -1.19 4.40
C CYS A 57 -24.58 -0.92 5.51
N ILE A 58 -24.66 0.32 5.99
CA ILE A 58 -25.68 0.76 6.95
C ILE A 58 -27.08 0.76 6.31
N ALA A 59 -27.20 1.25 5.08
CA ALA A 59 -28.47 1.31 4.35
C ALA A 59 -29.04 -0.09 4.00
N SER A 60 -28.19 -1.12 3.99
CA SER A 60 -28.56 -2.50 3.65
C SER A 60 -29.36 -3.22 4.74
N GLY A 61 -29.55 -2.60 5.93
CA GLY A 61 -30.41 -3.13 6.98
C GLY A 61 -30.03 -4.54 7.43
N GLU A 62 -30.92 -5.51 7.19
CA GLU A 62 -30.70 -6.93 7.54
C GLU A 62 -29.57 -7.57 6.73
N TYR A 63 -29.29 -7.09 5.51
CA TYR A 63 -28.25 -7.61 4.62
C TYR A 63 -26.87 -7.00 4.86
N LYS A 64 -26.71 -6.15 5.88
CA LYS A 64 -25.44 -5.46 6.20
C LYS A 64 -24.23 -6.40 6.26
N TYR A 65 -24.37 -7.60 6.82
CA TYR A 65 -23.26 -8.54 6.92
C TYR A 65 -22.88 -9.17 5.58
N TRP A 66 -23.88 -9.46 4.74
CA TRP A 66 -23.65 -9.96 3.39
C TRP A 66 -22.99 -8.90 2.51
N VAL A 67 -23.53 -7.69 2.50
CA VAL A 67 -22.98 -6.57 1.72
C VAL A 67 -21.59 -6.20 2.21
N GLY A 68 -21.40 -6.14 3.53
CA GLY A 68 -20.11 -5.87 4.15
C GLY A 68 -19.03 -6.93 3.85
N SER A 69 -19.43 -8.17 3.59
CA SER A 69 -18.48 -9.24 3.27
C SER A 69 -17.85 -9.12 1.87
N LEU A 70 -18.46 -8.37 0.94
CA LEU A 70 -17.96 -8.20 -0.43
C LEU A 70 -16.50 -7.72 -0.51
N PRO A 71 -16.09 -6.63 0.18
CA PRO A 71 -14.70 -6.19 0.16
C PRO A 71 -13.73 -7.23 0.73
N LEU A 72 -14.13 -8.00 1.74
CA LEU A 72 -13.32 -9.11 2.24
C LEU A 72 -13.18 -10.23 1.21
N LEU A 73 -14.26 -10.60 0.53
CA LEU A 73 -14.23 -11.58 -0.56
C LEU A 73 -13.38 -11.08 -1.73
N GLY A 74 -13.41 -9.77 -2.03
CA GLY A 74 -12.55 -9.16 -3.03
C GLY A 74 -11.07 -9.34 -2.70
N ILE A 75 -10.67 -9.05 -1.46
CA ILE A 75 -9.29 -9.27 -1.00
C ILE A 75 -8.94 -10.76 -1.03
N GLY A 76 -9.83 -11.62 -0.52
CA GLY A 76 -9.64 -13.07 -0.55
C GLY A 76 -9.45 -13.60 -1.96
N GLY A 77 -10.27 -13.14 -2.92
CA GLY A 77 -10.16 -13.49 -4.33
C GLY A 77 -8.85 -13.02 -4.97
N ILE A 78 -8.39 -11.82 -4.63
CA ILE A 78 -7.08 -11.32 -5.07
C ILE A 78 -5.96 -12.19 -4.51
N LEU A 79 -5.99 -12.49 -3.20
CA LEU A 79 -4.98 -13.34 -2.56
C LEU A 79 -4.95 -14.75 -3.15
N LEU A 80 -6.12 -15.36 -3.35
CA LEU A 80 -6.25 -16.67 -3.99
C LEU A 80 -5.74 -16.64 -5.44
N TYR A 81 -6.03 -15.58 -6.19
CA TYR A 81 -5.50 -15.40 -7.54
C TYR A 81 -3.96 -15.37 -7.54
N TYR A 82 -3.35 -14.57 -6.67
CA TYR A 82 -1.89 -14.52 -6.58
C TYR A 82 -1.27 -15.83 -6.10
N TYR A 83 -1.92 -16.48 -5.14
CA TYR A 83 -1.45 -17.75 -4.57
C TYR A 83 -1.55 -18.91 -5.57
N PHE A 84 -2.70 -19.11 -6.22
CA PHE A 84 -2.94 -20.26 -7.09
C PHE A 84 -2.52 -20.05 -8.55
N ILE A 85 -2.72 -18.87 -9.11
CA ILE A 85 -2.53 -18.64 -10.55
C ILE A 85 -1.14 -18.06 -10.84
N LYS A 86 -0.63 -17.20 -9.96
CA LYS A 86 0.68 -16.54 -10.17
C LYS A 86 1.85 -17.28 -9.53
N GLY A 87 1.61 -18.09 -8.48
CA GLY A 87 2.57 -19.04 -7.94
C GLY A 87 3.88 -18.44 -7.41
N GLU A 88 3.98 -17.13 -7.22
CA GLU A 88 5.19 -16.52 -6.65
C GLU A 88 5.17 -16.67 -5.13
N PRO A 89 6.22 -17.25 -4.51
CA PRO A 89 6.32 -17.27 -3.06
C PRO A 89 6.42 -15.83 -2.57
N ILE A 90 5.55 -15.45 -1.64
CA ILE A 90 5.54 -14.15 -0.93
C ILE A 90 6.76 -14.04 0.02
N LEU A 91 7.89 -14.61 -0.38
CA LEU A 91 9.20 -14.57 0.27
C LEU A 91 10.22 -13.77 -0.54
N ASN A 92 9.83 -13.16 -1.66
CA ASN A 92 10.59 -12.03 -2.19
C ASN A 92 10.04 -10.73 -1.59
N GLU A 93 10.14 -10.67 -0.26
CA GLU A 93 10.03 -9.44 0.50
C GLU A 93 11.15 -8.53 -0.01
N GLN A 94 10.84 -7.67 -0.98
CA GLN A 94 11.56 -6.42 -1.10
C GLN A 94 11.26 -5.65 0.18
N THR A 95 12.05 -5.92 1.21
CA THR A 95 12.20 -5.10 2.38
C THR A 95 12.33 -3.65 1.91
N PRO A 96 11.84 -2.64 2.66
CA PRO A 96 11.91 -1.23 2.24
C PRO A 96 13.32 -0.78 1.79
N SER A 97 14.37 -1.47 2.28
CA SER A 97 15.76 -1.34 1.86
C SER A 97 16.03 -1.75 0.41
N GLN A 98 15.38 -2.78 -0.14
CA GLN A 98 15.57 -3.26 -1.51
C GLN A 98 14.78 -2.45 -2.54
N ALA A 99 13.56 -2.01 -2.22
CA ALA A 99 12.80 -1.08 -3.06
C ALA A 99 13.50 0.30 -3.13
N ALA A 100 14.05 0.78 -2.00
CA ALA A 100 14.90 1.96 -1.97
C ALA A 100 16.24 1.74 -2.71
N ALA A 101 16.84 0.54 -2.65
CA ALA A 101 18.07 0.24 -3.39
C ALA A 101 17.85 0.18 -4.90
N ALA A 102 16.74 -0.39 -5.37
CA ALA A 102 16.38 -0.42 -6.78
C ALA A 102 16.07 0.99 -7.32
N GLN A 103 15.38 1.84 -6.54
CA GLN A 103 15.10 3.23 -6.90
C GLN A 103 16.38 4.10 -6.90
N ASN A 104 17.34 3.82 -6.00
CA ASN A 104 18.66 4.45 -5.96
C ASN A 104 19.66 3.88 -6.98
N GLN A 105 19.37 2.75 -7.64
CA GLN A 105 20.20 2.25 -8.75
C GLN A 105 19.83 2.88 -10.10
N VAL A 106 18.58 3.35 -10.25
CA VAL A 106 18.11 4.04 -11.46
C VAL A 106 18.42 5.54 -11.42
N LEU A 107 18.53 6.13 -10.23
CA LEU A 107 19.09 7.47 -10.04
C LEU A 107 20.61 7.38 -10.06
N GLU A 108 21.22 7.95 -11.11
CA GLU A 108 22.65 7.97 -11.41
C GLU A 108 23.58 7.92 -10.17
N PRO A 109 24.74 7.23 -10.25
CA PRO A 109 25.68 7.15 -9.13
C PRO A 109 25.95 8.55 -8.61
N LYS A 110 25.62 8.81 -7.33
CA LYS A 110 25.74 10.13 -6.69
C LYS A 110 27.05 10.79 -7.15
N LYS A 111 26.95 11.73 -8.10
CA LYS A 111 28.08 12.54 -8.55
C LYS A 111 28.48 13.38 -7.35
N PHE A 112 29.41 12.85 -6.56
CA PHE A 112 30.05 13.63 -5.53
C PHE A 112 30.64 14.87 -6.21
N SER A 113 30.26 16.04 -5.70
CA SER A 113 30.87 17.31 -6.11
C SER A 113 32.39 17.18 -6.10
N LYS A 114 33.08 17.78 -7.08
CA LYS A 114 34.54 17.76 -7.23
C LYS A 114 35.28 18.07 -5.91
N LYS A 115 34.66 18.86 -5.03
CA LYS A 115 35.19 19.18 -3.69
C LYS A 115 35.23 17.96 -2.76
N SER A 116 34.21 17.11 -2.79
CA SER A 116 34.12 15.92 -1.94
C SER A 116 35.03 14.80 -2.44
N GLN A 117 35.20 14.66 -3.75
CA GLN A 117 36.16 13.70 -4.33
C GLN A 117 37.59 14.01 -3.86
N ARG A 118 38.00 15.28 -3.88
CA ARG A 118 39.31 15.73 -3.36
C ARG A 118 39.49 15.44 -1.87
N ILE A 119 38.46 15.64 -1.05
CA ILE A 119 38.53 15.36 0.39
C ILE A 119 38.66 13.85 0.63
N HIS A 120 37.99 13.02 -0.16
CA HIS A 120 38.06 11.58 -0.02
C HIS A 120 39.42 11.01 -0.47
N GLU A 121 39.99 11.52 -1.56
CA GLU A 121 41.34 11.20 -2.01
C GLU A 121 42.41 11.67 -1.01
N ALA A 122 42.27 12.87 -0.45
CA ALA A 122 43.17 13.38 0.59
C ALA A 122 43.11 12.56 1.88
N ARG A 123 41.94 11.99 2.22
CA ARG A 123 41.79 11.06 3.35
C ARG A 123 42.43 9.70 3.06
N LYS A 124 42.27 9.16 1.85
CA LYS A 124 42.95 7.92 1.43
C LYS A 124 44.48 8.05 1.46
N LYS A 125 45.04 9.19 1.05
CA LYS A 125 46.49 9.45 1.13
C LYS A 125 47.03 9.59 2.57
N ARG A 126 46.18 9.93 3.54
CA ARG A 126 46.58 10.11 4.95
C ARG A 126 46.45 8.83 5.80
N GLY A 127 45.66 7.86 5.36
CA GLY A 127 45.39 6.62 6.10
C GLY A 127 46.27 5.43 5.73
N GLY A 128 47.33 5.62 4.94
CA GLY A 128 48.27 4.56 4.57
C GLY A 128 49.53 4.60 5.43
N ARG A 129 49.49 3.95 6.60
CA ARG A 129 50.64 3.29 7.23
C ARG A 129 50.20 1.90 7.64
#